data_AF-A0A520XMU5-F1
#
_entry.id   AF-A0A520XMU5-F1
#
_cell.length_a   1.000
_cell.length_b   1.000
_cell.length_c   1.000
_cell.angle_alpha   90.00
_cell.angle_beta   90.00
_cell.angle_gamma   90.00
#
_symmetry.space_group_name_H-M   'P 1'
#
loop_
_entity.id
_entity.type
_entity.pdbx_description
1 polymer ?
#
loop_
_entity_poly.entity_id
_entity_poly.type
_entity_poly.pdbx_seq_one_letter_code
_entity_poly.pdbx_strand_id
1 'polypeptide(L)'
;MSRELSDEQRREAAEGDLNVLAVLTFVSSTAFALVSGWIGLIGWIAVVATVSSALATTLGLLRRNDVIVAFVQVGFGISGLAAPIVAIAGLVLGLVGITWGWAVLGGAVIYFGLSVLGLEIIERAETAGVITKY
;
A
#
# COMPACT_ATOMS: atom_id res chain seq x y z
N MET A 1 18.73 27.33 1.44
CA MET A 1 18.20 27.53 2.79
C MET A 1 17.15 26.45 3.03
N SER A 2 17.54 25.31 3.60
CA SER A 2 16.60 24.24 3.94
C SER A 2 15.70 24.78 5.05
N ARG A 3 14.40 24.88 4.79
CA ARG A 3 13.42 25.12 5.87
C ARG A 3 13.38 23.85 6.70
N GLU A 4 14.12 23.82 7.81
CA GLU A 4 13.93 22.77 8.81
C GLU A 4 12.55 22.96 9.43
N LEU A 5 11.68 21.98 9.24
CA LEU A 5 10.36 21.93 9.88
C LEU A 5 10.56 21.79 11.40
N SER A 6 9.74 22.51 12.17
CA SER A 6 9.66 22.31 13.62
C SER A 6 9.10 20.91 13.93
N ASP A 7 9.33 20.41 15.14
CA ASP A 7 8.87 19.08 15.55
C ASP A 7 7.33 18.93 15.44
N GLU A 8 6.58 20.00 15.77
CA GLU A 8 5.13 20.04 15.61
C GLU A 8 4.70 19.93 14.14
N GLN A 9 5.40 20.64 13.23
CA GLN A 9 5.12 20.56 11.79
C GLN A 9 5.46 19.19 11.21
N ARG A 10 6.50 18.52 11.73
CA ARG A 10 6.85 17.15 11.32
C ARG A 10 5.79 16.15 11.76
N ARG A 11 5.26 16.32 12.97
CA ARG A 11 4.16 15.51 13.50
C ARG A 11 2.88 15.68 12.69
N GLU A 12 2.48 16.92 12.41
CA GLU A 12 1.29 17.20 11.60
C GLU A 12 1.44 16.66 10.17
N ALA A 13 2.63 16.80 9.56
CA ALA A 13 2.91 16.22 8.25
C ALA A 13 2.81 14.68 8.26
N ALA A 14 3.38 14.03 9.27
CA ALA A 14 3.32 12.57 9.40
C ALA A 14 1.88 12.06 9.66
N GLU A 15 1.05 12.84 10.36
CA GLU A 15 -0.39 12.56 10.49
C GLU A 15 -1.12 12.68 9.15
N GLY A 16 -0.80 13.71 8.37
CA GLY A 16 -1.30 13.88 7.02
C GLY A 16 -0.94 12.71 6.11
N ASP A 17 0.33 12.30 6.13
CA ASP A 17 0.85 11.20 5.32
C ASP A 17 0.17 9.87 5.65
N LEU A 18 -0.03 9.55 6.93
CA LEU A 18 -0.78 8.35 7.34
C LEU A 18 -2.25 8.38 6.89
N ASN A 19 -2.88 9.57 6.85
CA ASN A 19 -4.25 9.69 6.35
C ASN A 19 -4.31 9.44 4.84
N VAL A 20 -3.35 9.98 4.09
CA VAL A 20 -3.22 9.71 2.64
C VAL A 20 -2.99 8.23 2.40
N LEU A 21 -2.10 7.59 3.17
CA LEU A 21 -1.84 6.15 3.08
C LEU A 21 -3.11 5.33 3.32
N ALA A 22 -3.92 5.70 4.33
CA ALA A 22 -5.18 5.03 4.62
C ALA A 22 -6.16 5.12 3.44
N VAL A 23 -6.35 6.33 2.89
CA VAL A 23 -7.25 6.54 1.73
C VAL A 23 -6.76 5.79 0.51
N LEU A 24 -5.46 5.85 0.22
CA LEU A 24 -4.87 5.15 -0.92
C LEU A 24 -5.08 3.64 -0.79
N THR A 25 -4.83 3.08 0.40
CA THR A 25 -5.04 1.65 0.70
C THR A 25 -6.49 1.24 0.42
N PHE A 26 -7.46 2.06 0.84
CA PHE A 26 -8.87 1.80 0.59
C PHE A 26 -9.22 1.82 -0.91
N VAL A 27 -8.86 2.91 -1.59
CA VAL A 27 -9.23 3.14 -2.99
C VAL A 27 -8.59 2.08 -3.88
N SER A 28 -7.30 1.80 -3.69
CA SER A 28 -6.59 0.80 -4.49
C SER A 28 -7.14 -0.61 -4.28
N SER A 29 -7.39 -1.01 -3.02
CA SER A 29 -7.92 -2.35 -2.71
C SER A 29 -9.35 -2.53 -3.23
N THR A 30 -10.18 -1.49 -3.11
CA THR A 30 -11.56 -1.49 -3.60
C THR A 30 -11.60 -1.56 -5.12
N ALA A 31 -10.80 -0.72 -5.80
CA ALA A 31 -10.71 -0.73 -7.25
C ALA A 31 -10.22 -2.10 -7.77
N PHE A 32 -9.19 -2.67 -7.14
CA PHE A 32 -8.68 -4.00 -7.48
C PHE A 32 -9.76 -5.07 -7.32
N ALA A 33 -10.48 -5.09 -6.19
CA ALA A 33 -11.52 -6.06 -5.92
C ALA A 33 -12.67 -5.96 -6.93
N LEU A 34 -13.14 -4.75 -7.23
CA LEU A 34 -14.22 -4.51 -8.18
C LEU A 34 -13.84 -4.90 -9.61
N VAL A 35 -12.65 -4.51 -10.06
CA VAL A 35 -12.14 -4.91 -11.39
C VAL A 35 -11.99 -6.42 -11.46
N SER A 36 -11.39 -7.04 -10.45
CA SER A 36 -11.19 -8.51 -10.40
C SER A 36 -12.53 -9.27 -10.40
N GLY A 37 -13.52 -8.75 -9.68
CA GLY A 37 -14.88 -9.30 -9.71
C GLY A 37 -15.54 -9.13 -11.09
N TRP A 38 -15.38 -7.96 -11.71
CA TRP A 38 -15.95 -7.66 -13.02
C TRP A 38 -15.39 -8.54 -14.14
N ILE A 39 -14.08 -8.81 -14.13
CA ILE A 39 -13.43 -9.70 -15.12
C ILE A 39 -13.52 -11.19 -14.74
N GLY A 40 -14.22 -11.54 -13.66
CA GLY A 40 -14.50 -12.91 -13.26
C GLY A 40 -13.33 -13.67 -12.61
N LEU A 41 -12.29 -12.97 -12.15
CA LEU A 41 -11.17 -13.59 -11.44
C LEU A 41 -11.55 -14.03 -10.02
N ILE A 42 -12.46 -13.31 -9.37
CA ILE A 42 -12.91 -13.61 -8.01
C ILE A 42 -14.44 -13.52 -7.91
N GLY A 43 -15.03 -14.33 -7.03
CA GLY A 43 -16.47 -14.27 -6.74
C GLY A 43 -16.87 -13.06 -5.91
N TRP A 44 -18.16 -12.70 -5.91
CA TRP A 44 -18.70 -11.54 -5.18
C TRP A 44 -18.40 -11.58 -3.67
N ILE A 45 -18.33 -12.77 -3.07
CA ILE A 45 -17.96 -12.93 -1.65
C ILE A 45 -16.54 -12.44 -1.40
N ALA A 46 -15.60 -12.77 -2.28
CA ALA A 46 -14.22 -12.33 -2.18
C ALA A 46 -14.10 -10.81 -2.41
N VAL A 47 -14.92 -10.24 -3.31
CA VAL A 47 -15.01 -8.78 -3.48
C VAL A 47 -15.44 -8.12 -2.17
N VAL A 48 -16.55 -8.56 -1.58
CA VAL A 48 -17.08 -8.00 -0.32
C VAL A 48 -16.09 -8.16 0.82
N ALA A 49 -15.45 -9.32 0.94
CA ALA A 49 -14.42 -9.56 1.95
C ALA A 49 -13.21 -8.62 1.79
N THR A 50 -12.76 -8.43 0.55
CA THR A 50 -11.61 -7.54 0.26
C THR A 50 -11.94 -6.09 0.58
N VAL A 51 -13.11 -5.59 0.15
CA VAL A 51 -13.55 -4.22 0.45
C VAL A 51 -13.74 -4.03 1.96
N SER A 52 -14.32 -5.00 2.66
CA SER A 52 -14.51 -4.94 4.12
C SER A 52 -13.18 -4.94 4.87
N SER A 53 -12.22 -5.77 4.44
CA SER A 53 -10.86 -5.80 4.99
C SER A 53 -10.12 -4.49 4.73
N ALA A 54 -10.25 -3.92 3.53
CA ALA A 54 -9.67 -2.62 3.19
C ALA A 54 -10.26 -1.51 4.06
N LEU A 55 -11.58 -1.52 4.29
CA LEU A 55 -12.24 -0.56 5.17
C LEU A 55 -11.75 -0.68 6.61
N ALA A 56 -11.67 -1.90 7.15
CA ALA A 56 -11.18 -2.16 8.50
C ALA A 56 -9.73 -1.66 8.67
N THR A 57 -8.86 -1.94 7.69
CA THR A 57 -7.47 -1.49 7.66
C THR A 57 -7.39 0.03 7.62
N THR A 58 -8.19 0.66 6.77
CA THR A 58 -8.25 2.12 6.62
C THR A 58 -8.69 2.81 7.90
N LEU A 59 -9.76 2.32 8.53
CA LEU A 59 -10.23 2.83 9.82
C LEU A 59 -9.19 2.61 10.92
N GLY A 60 -8.47 1.50 10.89
CA GLY A 60 -7.35 1.24 11.79
C GLY A 60 -6.24 2.28 11.63
N LEU A 61 -5.78 2.53 10.41
CA LEU A 61 -4.76 3.54 10.12
C LEU A 61 -5.19 4.96 10.51
N LEU A 62 -6.44 5.34 10.23
CA LEU A 62 -6.99 6.65 10.60
C LEU A 62 -7.11 6.82 12.12
N ARG A 63 -7.40 5.73 12.84
CA ARG A 63 -7.44 5.71 14.31
C ARG A 63 -6.07 5.53 14.94
N ARG A 64 -5.00 5.46 14.14
CA ARG A 64 -3.63 5.18 14.60
C ARG A 64 -3.60 3.88 15.42
N ASN A 65 -4.40 2.90 15.00
CA ASN A 65 -4.41 1.60 15.65
C ASN A 65 -3.10 0.89 15.33
N ASP A 66 -2.44 0.64 16.42
CA ASP A 66 -1.04 0.36 16.54
C ASP A 66 -0.79 -1.08 15.96
N VAL A 67 -1.70 -2.02 16.24
CA VAL A 67 -1.69 -3.38 15.65
C VAL A 67 -1.93 -3.37 14.13
N ILE A 68 -2.85 -2.53 13.66
CA ILE A 68 -3.16 -2.43 12.22
C ILE A 68 -1.98 -1.80 11.47
N VAL A 69 -1.34 -0.79 12.05
CA VAL A 69 -0.14 -0.17 11.47
C VAL A 69 0.97 -1.21 11.31
N ALA A 70 1.26 -1.99 12.36
CA ALA A 70 2.26 -3.06 12.29
C ALA A 70 1.89 -4.13 11.22
N PHE A 71 0.62 -4.52 11.14
CA PHE A 71 0.14 -5.44 10.10
C PHE A 71 0.38 -4.89 8.69
N VAL A 72 0.07 -3.60 8.46
CA VAL A 72 0.28 -2.92 7.17
C VAL A 72 1.77 -2.81 6.83
N GLN A 73 2.61 -2.47 7.81
CA GLN A 73 4.07 -2.38 7.64
C GLN A 73 4.67 -3.72 7.22
N VAL A 74 4.28 -4.81 7.89
CA VAL A 74 4.69 -6.18 7.50
C VAL A 74 4.18 -6.51 6.10
N GLY A 75 2.93 -6.15 5.79
CA GLY A 75 2.34 -6.32 4.46
C GLY A 75 3.16 -5.65 3.37
N PHE A 76 3.55 -4.38 3.55
CA PHE A 76 4.41 -3.67 2.60
C PHE A 76 5.82 -4.27 2.53
N GLY A 77 6.39 -4.70 3.65
CA GLY A 77 7.70 -5.36 3.67
C GLY A 77 7.72 -6.64 2.82
N ILE A 78 6.81 -7.57 3.09
CA ILE A 78 6.74 -8.84 2.37
C ILE A 78 6.39 -8.61 0.89
N SER A 79 5.37 -7.80 0.63
CA SER A 79 4.86 -7.61 -0.73
C SER A 79 5.82 -6.78 -1.58
N GLY A 80 6.53 -5.81 -0.97
CA GLY A 80 7.62 -5.09 -1.60
C GLY A 80 8.78 -6.01 -2.01
N LEU A 81 9.12 -7.01 -1.19
CA LEU A 81 10.12 -8.03 -1.55
C LEU A 81 9.65 -8.97 -2.68
N ALA A 82 8.35 -9.23 -2.77
CA ALA A 82 7.78 -10.06 -3.83
C ALA A 82 7.70 -9.33 -5.19
N ALA A 83 7.54 -8.00 -5.18
CA ALA A 83 7.33 -7.22 -6.39
C ALA A 83 8.44 -7.36 -7.45
N PRO A 84 9.75 -7.39 -7.13
CA PRO A 84 10.80 -7.68 -8.11
C PRO A 84 10.64 -9.02 -8.82
N ILE A 85 10.19 -10.06 -8.11
CA ILE A 85 9.95 -11.39 -8.68
C ILE A 85 8.81 -11.32 -9.70
N VAL A 86 7.72 -10.63 -9.34
CA VAL A 86 6.58 -10.41 -10.24
C VAL A 86 6.97 -9.54 -11.44
N ALA A 87 7.84 -8.55 -11.25
CA ALA A 87 8.37 -7.71 -12.32
C ALA A 87 9.18 -8.54 -13.33
N ILE A 88 10.06 -9.42 -12.85
CA ILE A 88 10.83 -10.35 -13.71
C ILE A 88 9.88 -11.27 -14.48
N ALA A 89 8.86 -11.83 -13.83
CA ALA A 89 7.86 -12.65 -14.51
C ALA A 89 7.12 -11.86 -15.60
N GLY A 90 6.66 -10.64 -15.30
CA GLY A 90 6.02 -9.74 -16.27
C GLY A 90 6.93 -9.43 -17.46
N LEU A 91 8.21 -9.14 -17.22
CA LEU A 91 9.20 -8.90 -18.26
C LEU A 91 9.37 -10.13 -19.17
N VAL A 92 9.55 -11.32 -18.59
CA VAL A 92 9.67 -12.57 -19.37
C VAL A 92 8.43 -12.78 -20.23
N LEU A 93 7.23 -12.64 -19.66
CA LEU A 93 5.96 -12.77 -20.38
C LEU A 93 5.86 -11.75 -21.54
N GLY A 94 6.24 -10.50 -21.30
CA GLY A 94 6.27 -9.46 -22.33
C GLY A 94 7.23 -9.76 -23.47
N LEU A 95 8.43 -10.27 -23.15
CA LEU A 95 9.46 -10.63 -24.13
C LEU A 95 9.07 -11.84 -25.00
N VAL A 96 8.26 -12.78 -24.47
CA VAL A 96 7.75 -13.93 -25.25
C VAL A 96 6.44 -13.63 -26.00
N GLY A 97 6.01 -12.36 -26.04
CA GLY A 97 4.87 -11.91 -26.84
C GLY A 97 3.52 -11.92 -26.13
N ILE A 98 3.48 -12.19 -24.81
CA ILE A 98 2.25 -12.08 -24.02
C ILE A 98 2.05 -10.61 -23.65
N THR A 99 1.13 -9.94 -24.34
CA THR A 99 0.87 -8.49 -24.20
C THR A 99 0.58 -8.04 -22.76
N TRP A 100 -0.07 -8.89 -21.97
CA TRP A 100 -0.33 -8.62 -20.54
C TRP A 100 0.93 -8.61 -19.67
N GLY A 101 2.05 -9.18 -20.12
CA GLY A 101 3.32 -9.18 -19.38
C GLY A 101 3.82 -7.77 -19.05
N TRP A 102 3.65 -6.83 -19.97
CA TRP A 102 4.00 -5.42 -19.75
C TRP A 102 3.12 -4.76 -18.68
N ALA A 103 1.84 -5.11 -18.62
CA ALA A 103 0.94 -4.63 -17.57
C ALA A 103 1.32 -5.21 -16.19
N VAL A 104 1.71 -6.50 -16.14
CA VAL A 104 2.23 -7.14 -14.92
C VAL A 104 3.52 -6.46 -14.46
N LEU A 105 4.45 -6.18 -15.37
CA LEU A 105 5.69 -5.45 -15.07
C LEU A 105 5.38 -4.05 -14.52
N GLY A 106 4.55 -3.28 -15.21
CA GLY A 106 4.17 -1.93 -14.79
C GLY A 106 3.50 -1.92 -13.42
N GLY A 107 2.56 -2.84 -13.19
CA GLY A 107 1.90 -3.02 -11.90
C GLY A 107 2.89 -3.36 -10.78
N ALA A 108 3.83 -4.27 -11.03
CA ALA A 108 4.86 -4.65 -10.06
C ALA A 108 5.80 -3.49 -9.70
N VAL A 109 6.21 -2.68 -10.69
CA VAL A 109 7.07 -1.50 -10.46
C VAL A 109 6.33 -0.45 -9.62
N ILE A 110 5.08 -0.14 -9.97
CA ILE A 110 4.25 0.81 -9.21
C ILE A 110 4.06 0.31 -7.78
N TYR A 111 3.71 -0.98 -7.64
CA TYR A 111 3.48 -1.60 -6.34
C TYR A 111 4.74 -1.58 -5.45
N PHE A 112 5.91 -1.84 -6.03
CA PHE A 112 7.18 -1.75 -5.31
C PHE A 112 7.42 -0.33 -4.77
N GLY A 113 7.25 0.69 -5.62
CA GLY A 113 7.38 2.09 -5.20
C GLY A 113 6.41 2.46 -4.08
N LEU A 114 5.14 2.06 -4.21
CA LEU A 114 4.13 2.29 -3.16
C LEU A 114 4.46 1.55 -1.86
N SER A 115 5.06 0.37 -1.93
CA SER A 115 5.47 -0.39 -0.75
C SER A 115 6.60 0.30 -0.01
N VAL A 116 7.60 0.81 -0.73
CA VAL A 116 8.69 1.60 -0.14
C VAL A 116 8.16 2.88 0.49
N LEU A 117 7.29 3.61 -0.22
CA LEU A 117 6.66 4.83 0.31
C LEU A 117 5.80 4.55 1.54
N GLY A 118 5.04 3.45 1.54
CA GLY A 118 4.22 3.04 2.68
C GLY A 118 5.07 2.75 3.94
N LEU A 119 6.20 2.07 3.77
CA LEU A 119 7.16 1.83 4.85
C LEU A 119 7.76 3.14 5.38
N GLU A 120 8.17 4.03 4.47
CA GLU A 120 8.75 5.32 4.84
C GLU A 120 7.76 6.22 5.59
N ILE A 121 6.49 6.24 5.17
CA ILE A 121 5.43 6.99 5.87
C ILE A 121 5.23 6.47 7.30
N ILE A 122 5.21 5.14 7.48
CA ILE A 122 5.07 4.52 8.80
C ILE A 122 6.28 4.83 9.68
N GLU A 123 7.50 4.69 9.16
CA GLU A 123 8.73 4.99 9.91
C GLU A 123 8.80 6.47 10.32
N ARG A 124 8.40 7.39 9.43
CA ARG A 124 8.30 8.82 9.75
C ARG A 124 7.28 9.09 10.84
N ALA A 125 6.13 8.41 10.81
CA ALA A 125 5.11 8.56 11.82
C ALA A 125 5.52 7.99 13.19
N GLU A 126 6.28 6.89 13.23
CA GLU A 126 6.91 6.40 14.46
C GLU A 126 7.93 7.41 15.01
N THR A 127 8.80 7.92 14.14
CA THR A 127 9.86 8.88 14.52
C THR A 127 9.28 10.20 15.03
N ALA A 128 8.15 10.65 14.46
CA ALA A 128 7.45 11.86 14.87
C ALA A 128 6.52 11.64 16.09
N GLY A 129 6.44 10.42 16.63
CA GLY A 129 5.61 10.10 17.80
C GLY A 129 4.09 10.12 17.54
N VAL A 130 3.67 9.95 16.28
CA VAL A 130 2.26 9.89 15.88
C VAL A 130 1.67 8.50 16.18
N ILE A 131 2.50 7.47 16.10
CA ILE A 131 2.18 6.06 16.36
C ILE A 131 3.26 5.48 17.27
N THR A 132 2.95 4.43 18.03
CA THR A 132 3.92 3.81 18.92
C THR A 132 4.87 2.94 18.11
N LYS A 133 6.16 3.02 18.43
CA LYS A 133 7.15 2.11 17.86
C LYS A 133 6.93 0.70 18.44
N TYR A 134 6.83 -0.28 17.55
CA TYR A 134 6.72 -1.70 17.89
C TYR A 134 8.06 -2.40 17.97
#